data_AF-A0A4Q3VFS3-F1
#
_entry.id   AF-A0A4Q3VFS3-F1
#
_cell.length_a   1.000
_cell.length_b   1.000
_cell.length_c   1.000
_cell.angle_alpha   90.00
_cell.angle_beta   90.00
_cell.angle_gamma   90.00
#
_symmetry.space_group_name_H-M   'P 1'
#
loop_
_entity.id
_entity.type
_entity.pdbx_description
1 polymer ?
#
loop_
_entity_poly.entity_id
_entity_poly.type
_entity_poly.pdbx_seq_one_letter_code
_entity_poly.pdbx_strand_id
1 'polypeptide(L)'
;MAPAVRPNERTSPPNIPSDVETRAQAQASWMLMDSLLMVLVEHRLVPVEKLIDAIDVVITTKQGYLEAESEDASTVKTAIGMLIEVSNSLRASPGS
;
A
#
# COMPACT_ATOMS: atom_id res chain seq x y z
N MET A 1 -54.13 -25.06 -4.72
CA MET A 1 -53.15 -25.01 -5.82
C MET A 1 -52.13 -23.93 -5.47
N ALA A 2 -50.97 -24.31 -4.95
CA ALA A 2 -49.94 -23.37 -4.47
C ALA A 2 -49.02 -22.96 -5.64
N PRO A 3 -48.61 -21.68 -5.76
CA PRO A 3 -47.71 -21.26 -6.83
C PRO A 3 -46.29 -21.72 -6.55
N ALA A 4 -45.62 -22.24 -7.58
CA ALA A 4 -44.25 -22.72 -7.52
C ALA A 4 -43.27 -21.54 -7.33
N VAL A 5 -42.46 -21.61 -6.27
CA VAL A 5 -41.32 -20.71 -6.04
C VAL A 5 -40.26 -21.00 -7.12
N ARG A 6 -39.94 -20.01 -7.95
CA ARG A 6 -38.92 -20.16 -9.00
C ARG A 6 -37.52 -20.25 -8.37
N PRO A 7 -36.62 -21.07 -8.94
CA PRO A 7 -35.32 -21.33 -8.34
C PRO A 7 -34.39 -20.12 -8.54
N ASN A 8 -34.03 -19.50 -7.42
CA ASN A 8 -32.75 -18.87 -7.11
C ASN A 8 -32.06 -18.15 -8.29
N GLU A 9 -32.46 -16.90 -8.54
CA GLU A 9 -31.62 -15.93 -9.23
C GLU A 9 -30.34 -15.77 -8.41
N ARG A 10 -29.29 -16.51 -8.79
CA ARG A 10 -27.93 -16.21 -8.31
C ARG A 10 -27.64 -14.80 -8.82
N THR A 11 -27.83 -13.81 -7.96
CA THR A 11 -27.42 -12.44 -8.21
C THR A 11 -25.94 -12.49 -8.57
N SER A 12 -25.62 -12.16 -9.82
CA SER A 12 -24.24 -11.93 -10.23
C SER A 12 -23.61 -10.97 -9.22
N PRO A 13 -22.35 -11.18 -8.80
CA PRO A 13 -21.66 -10.23 -7.95
C PRO A 13 -21.81 -8.83 -8.58
N PRO A 14 -22.04 -7.78 -7.77
CA PRO A 14 -22.16 -6.43 -8.28
C PRO A 14 -20.95 -6.13 -9.17
N ASN A 15 -21.19 -5.55 -10.35
CA ASN A 15 -20.12 -5.14 -11.25
C ASN A 15 -19.35 -3.98 -10.59
N ILE A 16 -18.25 -4.30 -9.93
CA ILE A 16 -17.39 -3.31 -9.28
C ILE A 16 -16.60 -2.61 -10.38
N PRO A 17 -16.64 -1.26 -10.49
CA PRO A 17 -15.79 -0.55 -11.43
C PRO A 17 -14.31 -0.91 -11.20
N SER A 18 -13.55 -1.16 -12.26
CA SER A 18 -12.13 -1.59 -12.16
C SER A 18 -11.26 -0.63 -11.36
N ASP A 19 -11.58 0.66 -11.34
CA ASP A 19 -10.90 1.67 -10.52
C ASP A 19 -11.13 1.45 -9.01
N VAL A 20 -12.34 1.03 -8.61
CA VAL A 20 -12.63 0.71 -7.19
C VAL A 20 -11.84 -0.50 -6.74
N GLU A 21 -11.76 -1.54 -7.58
CA GLU A 21 -10.94 -2.72 -7.30
C GLU A 21 -9.45 -2.37 -7.22
N THR A 22 -8.94 -1.58 -8.17
CA THR A 22 -7.54 -1.14 -8.19
C THR A 22 -7.18 -0.33 -6.94
N ARG A 23 -8.05 0.59 -6.51
CA ARG A 23 -7.86 1.37 -5.28
C ARG A 23 -7.93 0.50 -4.03
N ALA A 24 -8.87 -0.46 -3.97
CA ALA A 24 -8.98 -1.38 -2.86
C ALA A 24 -7.72 -2.27 -2.74
N GLN A 25 -7.18 -2.75 -3.86
CA GLN A 25 -5.93 -3.50 -3.91
C GLN A 25 -4.74 -2.65 -3.46
N ALA A 26 -4.64 -1.40 -3.93
CA ALA A 26 -3.59 -0.48 -3.51
C ALA A 26 -3.65 -0.20 -2.00
N GLN A 27 -4.86 0.08 -1.48
CA GLN A 27 -5.07 0.32 -0.05
C GLN A 27 -4.75 -0.92 0.80
N ALA A 28 -5.20 -2.11 0.39
CA ALA A 28 -4.91 -3.34 1.10
C ALA A 28 -3.40 -3.65 1.11
N SER A 29 -2.72 -3.44 -0.02
CA SER A 29 -1.28 -3.62 -0.13
C SER A 29 -0.51 -2.66 0.80
N TRP A 30 -0.96 -1.41 0.86
CA TRP A 30 -0.37 -0.41 1.77
C TRP A 30 -0.54 -0.79 3.23
N MET A 31 -1.76 -1.14 3.65
CA MET A 31 -2.05 -1.55 5.02
C MET A 31 -1.27 -2.80 5.43
N LEU A 32 -1.13 -3.76 4.52
CA LEU A 32 -0.33 -4.97 4.75
C LEU A 32 1.15 -4.64 4.92
N MET A 33 1.71 -3.77 4.07
CA MET A 33 3.09 -3.34 4.17
C MET A 33 3.36 -2.64 5.51
N ASP A 34 2.52 -1.68 5.88
CA ASP A 34 2.65 -0.93 7.14
C ASP A 34 2.61 -1.87 8.36
N SER A 35 1.64 -2.79 8.39
CA SER A 35 1.51 -3.80 9.43
C SER A 35 2.74 -4.72 9.50
N LEU A 36 3.26 -5.16 8.35
CA LEU A 36 4.44 -6.01 8.28
C LEU A 36 5.69 -5.29 8.81
N LEU A 37 5.89 -4.03 8.42
CA LEU A 37 7.02 -3.22 8.89
C LEU A 37 6.99 -3.05 10.41
N MET A 38 5.81 -2.77 10.96
CA MET A 38 5.62 -2.66 12.41
C MET A 38 5.97 -3.97 13.13
N VAL A 39 5.46 -5.11 12.66
CA VAL A 39 5.77 -6.44 13.20
C VAL A 39 7.27 -6.74 13.17
N LEU A 40 7.96 -6.42 12.06
CA LEU A 40 9.41 -6.65 11.94
C LEU A 40 10.21 -5.84 12.98
N VAL A 41 9.78 -4.62 13.28
CA VAL A 41 10.42 -3.76 14.28
C VAL A 41 10.09 -4.21 15.69
N GLU A 42 8.81 -4.47 16.00
CA GLU A 42 8.34 -4.90 17.33
C GLU A 42 8.97 -6.22 17.78
N HIS A 43 9.08 -7.18 16.86
CA HIS A 43 9.76 -8.45 17.13
C HIS A 43 11.30 -8.36 17.04
N ARG A 44 11.84 -7.15 16.85
CA ARG A 44 13.28 -6.87 16.76
C ARG A 44 14.00 -7.70 15.68
N LEU A 45 13.28 -8.06 14.63
CA LEU A 45 13.84 -8.77 13.47
C LEU A 45 14.64 -7.83 12.58
N VAL A 46 14.25 -6.55 12.55
CA VAL A 46 14.95 -5.49 11.82
C VAL A 46 15.07 -4.26 12.72
N PRO A 47 16.29 -3.71 12.94
CA PRO A 47 16.44 -2.44 13.65
C PRO A 47 15.72 -1.31 12.90
N VAL A 48 15.04 -0.41 13.64
CA VAL A 48 14.26 0.67 13.03
C VAL A 48 15.12 1.57 12.14
N GLU A 49 16.38 1.78 12.52
CA GLU A 49 17.36 2.57 11.78
C GLU A 49 17.67 1.93 10.42
N LYS A 50 17.79 0.59 10.37
CA LYS A 50 18.03 -0.14 9.11
C LYS A 50 16.83 -0.07 8.19
N LEU A 51 15.63 -0.05 8.75
CA LEU A 51 14.42 0.12 7.97
C LEU A 51 14.31 1.53 7.40
N ILE A 52 14.60 2.55 8.21
CA ILE A 52 14.65 3.95 7.77
C ILE A 52 15.68 4.13 6.65
N ASP A 53 16.90 3.62 6.82
CA ASP A 53 17.96 3.67 5.80
C ASP A 53 17.49 3.05 4.47
N ALA A 54 16.82 1.89 4.54
CA ALA A 54 16.31 1.22 3.35
C ALA A 54 15.22 2.05 2.64
N ILE A 55 14.32 2.67 3.40
CA ILE A 55 13.28 3.55 2.83
C ILE A 55 13.90 4.78 2.17
N ASP A 56 14.89 5.41 2.81
CA ASP A 56 15.59 6.58 2.25
C ASP A 56 16.30 6.24 0.93
N VAL A 57 16.95 5.07 0.85
CA VAL A 57 17.57 4.59 -0.42
C VAL A 57 16.53 4.43 -1.52
N VAL A 58 15.34 3.88 -1.20
CA VAL A 58 14.25 3.74 -2.17
C VAL A 58 13.74 5.12 -2.61
N ILE A 59 13.59 6.07 -1.68
CA ILE A 59 13.19 7.45 -2.01
C ILE A 59 14.19 8.08 -2.97
N THR A 60 15.49 8.04 -2.66
CA THR A 60 16.54 8.60 -3.53
C THR A 60 16.54 7.94 -4.91
N THR A 61 16.40 6.62 -4.95
CA THR A 61 16.33 5.88 -6.22
C THR A 61 15.09 6.30 -7.03
N LYS A 62 13.94 6.45 -6.36
CA LYS A 62 12.69 6.91 -6.98
C LYS A 62 12.76 8.34 -7.49
N GLN A 63 13.44 9.23 -6.77
CA GLN A 63 13.70 10.60 -7.21
C GLN A 63 14.50 10.65 -8.52
N GLY A 64 15.49 9.78 -8.70
CA GLY A 64 16.24 9.68 -9.95
C GLY A 64 15.37 9.36 -11.18
N TYR A 65 14.27 8.61 -11.02
CA TYR A 65 13.33 8.34 -12.13
C TYR A 65 12.48 9.56 -12.53
N LEU A 66 12.36 10.57 -11.66
CA LEU A 66 11.68 11.83 -12.00
C LEU A 66 12.57 12.73 -12.86
N GLU A 67 13.88 12.64 -12.70
CA GLU A 67 14.86 13.40 -13.49
C GLU A 67 15.02 12.85 -14.90
N ALA A 68 14.67 11.58 -15.11
CA ALA A 68 14.84 10.86 -16.37
C ALA A 68 13.66 10.97 -17.37
N GLU A 69 12.76 11.96 -17.22
CA GLU A 69 11.53 12.14 -18.04
C GLU A 69 10.73 10.84 -18.23
N SER A 70 10.25 10.24 -17.13
CA SER A 70 9.38 9.05 -17.18
C SER A 70 7.90 9.41 -17.36
N GLU A 71 7.18 8.62 -18.15
CA GLU A 71 5.74 8.75 -18.43
C GLU A 71 4.87 8.70 -17.15
N ASP A 72 5.40 8.06 -16.08
CA ASP A 72 4.72 7.82 -14.80
C ASP A 72 5.14 8.78 -13.66
N ALA A 73 5.65 9.98 -14.00
CA ALA A 73 6.19 10.91 -13.00
C ALA A 73 5.21 11.28 -11.87
N SER A 74 3.90 11.31 -12.13
CA SER A 74 2.87 11.56 -11.11
C SER A 74 2.78 10.41 -10.10
N THR A 75 2.71 9.16 -10.57
CA THR A 75 2.69 7.95 -9.75
C THR A 75 3.95 7.85 -8.88
N VAL A 76 5.12 8.14 -9.46
CA VAL A 76 6.40 8.14 -8.74
C VAL A 76 6.42 9.21 -7.65
N LYS A 77 5.93 10.43 -7.91
CA LYS A 77 5.81 11.50 -6.89
C LYS A 77 4.89 11.09 -5.74
N THR A 78 3.73 10.49 -6.04
CA THR A 78 2.82 10.01 -5.00
C THR A 78 3.47 8.92 -4.14
N ALA A 79 4.14 7.95 -4.76
CA ALA A 79 4.84 6.89 -4.04
C ALA A 79 5.96 7.45 -3.13
N ILE A 80 6.74 8.42 -3.60
CA ILE A 80 7.76 9.09 -2.79
C ILE A 80 7.13 9.78 -1.58
N GLY A 81 6.02 10.50 -1.76
CA GLY A 81 5.31 11.16 -0.68
C GLY A 81 4.89 10.18 0.43
N MET A 82 4.28 9.05 0.04
CA MET A 82 3.88 8.00 0.97
C MET A 82 5.06 7.39 1.73
N LEU A 83 6.19 7.14 1.05
CA LEU A 83 7.39 6.60 1.69
C LEU A 83 8.02 7.58 2.69
N ILE A 84 7.98 8.89 2.41
CA ILE A 84 8.42 9.94 3.34
C ILE A 84 7.56 9.91 4.61
N GLU A 85 6.24 9.78 4.47
CA GLU A 85 5.32 9.69 5.62
C GLU A 85 5.64 8.48 6.51
N VAL A 86 5.88 7.31 5.92
CA VAL A 86 6.29 6.10 6.68
C VAL A 86 7.62 6.30 7.38
N SER A 87 8.64 6.80 6.68
CA SER A 87 9.97 7.05 7.25
C SER A 87 9.89 8.01 8.45
N ASN A 88 9.06 9.06 8.36
CA ASN A 88 8.83 10.01 9.44
C ASN A 88 8.08 9.37 10.63
N SER A 89 7.07 8.55 10.36
CA SER A 89 6.34 7.80 11.38
C SER A 89 7.26 6.87 12.17
N LEU A 90 8.14 6.15 11.48
CA LEU A 90 9.13 5.25 12.09
C LEU A 90 10.13 6.01 12.95
N ARG A 91 10.62 7.16 12.49
CA ARG A 91 11.52 8.04 13.27
C ARG A 91 10.84 8.61 14.52
N ALA A 92 9.53 8.85 14.45
CA ALA A 92 8.75 9.37 15.56
C ALA A 92 8.37 8.28 16.60
N SER A 93 8.45 7.00 16.22
CA SER A 93 8.17 5.89 17.12
C SER A 93 9.37 5.64 18.05
N PRO A 94 9.23 5.80 19.38
CA PRO A 94 10.29 5.44 20.31
C PRO A 94 10.45 3.92 20.29
N GLY A 95 11.60 3.43 19.80
CA GLY A 95 11.91 2.00 19.74
C GLY A 95 11.69 1.34 21.10
N SER A 96 10.72 0.42 21.18
CA SER A 96 10.32 -0.26 22.42
C SER A 96 11.16 -1.49 22.75
#